data_AF-B8H9L4-F1
#
_entry.id   AF-B8H9L4-F1
#
_cell.length_a   1.000
_cell.length_b   1.000
_cell.length_c   1.000
_cell.angle_alpha   90.00
_cell.angle_beta   90.00
_cell.angle_gamma   90.00
#
_symmetry.space_group_name_H-M   'P 1'
#
loop_
_entity.id
_entity.type
_entity.pdbx_description
1 polymer ?
#
loop_
_entity_poly.entity_id
_entity_poly.type
_entity_poly.pdbx_seq_one_letter_code
_entity_poly.pdbx_strand_id
1 'polypeptide(L)'
;MKRREVWGVALLLAAAVITGGGLWLHAADGAAAGQGLLLYIGVRASNVVYGLMIVASLVAAAGLILVVPSLIGRIPRKVLRRTVGWTTGLAAAAALPFLGIVLIFAILGAVGIGDDVKVAAADGQSVLLVQDGFDGDAVDIYTPHDSLHYKWSRRADELGGWPRVKDQDCQLHSDATGLHLTCGAQTVTIDQ
;
A
#
# COMPACT_ATOMS: atom_id res chain seq x y z
N MET A 1 7.35 -21.93 29.86
CA MET A 1 6.65 -20.73 29.36
C MET A 1 5.16 -21.00 29.38
N LYS A 2 4.32 -20.03 29.75
CA LYS A 2 2.86 -20.20 29.71
C LYS A 2 2.39 -20.21 28.25
N ARG A 3 1.31 -20.95 27.93
CA ARG A 3 0.72 -21.02 26.58
C ARG A 3 0.51 -19.64 25.94
N ARG A 4 0.10 -18.64 26.75
CA ARG A 4 -0.04 -17.24 26.33
C ARG A 4 1.27 -16.60 25.84
N GLU A 5 2.40 -16.88 26.50
CA GLU A 5 3.70 -16.33 26.12
C GLU A 5 4.18 -16.92 24.79
N VAL A 6 3.97 -18.23 24.59
CA VAL A 6 4.34 -18.91 23.34
C VAL A 6 3.57 -18.30 22.17
N TRP A 7 2.25 -18.10 22.32
CA TRP A 7 1.44 -17.42 21.32
C TRP A 7 1.86 -15.97 21.10
N GLY A 8 2.17 -15.24 22.17
CA GLY A 8 2.63 -13.87 22.06
C GLY A 8 3.95 -13.75 21.28
N VAL A 9 4.91 -14.64 21.55
CA VAL A 9 6.17 -14.72 20.78
C VAL A 9 5.91 -15.13 19.33
N ALA A 10 5.05 -16.12 19.08
CA ALA A 10 4.70 -16.53 17.73
C ALA A 10 4.09 -15.38 16.90
N LEU A 11 3.20 -14.58 17.51
CA LEU A 11 2.65 -13.39 16.86
C LEU A 11 3.73 -12.34 16.57
N LEU A 12 4.66 -12.09 17.50
CA LEU A 12 5.76 -11.15 17.27
C LEU A 12 6.67 -11.60 16.12
N LEU A 13 6.95 -12.89 16.03
CA LEU A 13 7.71 -13.47 14.91
C LEU A 13 6.94 -13.34 13.59
N ALA A 14 5.63 -13.62 13.60
CA ALA A 14 4.79 -13.45 12.41
C ALA A 14 4.77 -11.98 11.95
N ALA A 15 4.61 -11.02 12.86
CA ALA A 15 4.68 -9.60 12.55
C ALA A 15 6.04 -9.23 11.93
N ALA A 16 7.15 -9.73 12.48
CA ALA A 16 8.49 -9.47 11.93
C ALA A 16 8.65 -10.01 10.50
N VAL A 17 8.12 -11.20 10.21
CA VAL A 17 8.13 -11.78 8.85
C VAL A 17 7.29 -10.93 7.90
N ILE A 18 6.10 -10.52 8.31
CA ILE A 18 5.21 -9.67 7.49
C ILE A 18 5.89 -8.33 7.20
N THR A 19 6.48 -7.68 8.22
CA THR A 19 7.23 -6.43 8.04
C THR A 19 8.44 -6.61 7.12
N GLY A 20 9.19 -7.72 7.26
CA GLY A 20 10.32 -8.02 6.39
C GLY A 20 9.91 -8.19 4.93
N GLY A 21 8.82 -8.93 4.68
CA GLY A 21 8.25 -9.09 3.33
C GLY A 21 7.75 -7.77 2.76
N GLY A 22 7.06 -6.96 3.57
CA GLY A 22 6.60 -5.62 3.17
C GLY A 22 7.74 -4.67 2.83
N LEU A 23 8.83 -4.69 3.61
CA LEU A 23 10.02 -3.87 3.34
C LEU A 23 10.73 -4.30 2.06
N TRP A 24 10.84 -5.60 1.82
CA TRP A 24 11.39 -6.13 0.57
C TRP A 24 10.56 -5.70 -0.64
N LEU A 25 9.23 -5.81 -0.55
CA LEU A 25 8.33 -5.37 -1.61
C LEU A 25 8.41 -3.86 -1.85
N HIS A 26 8.47 -3.06 -0.77
CA HIS A 26 8.63 -1.62 -0.87
C HIS A 26 9.96 -1.22 -1.54
N ALA A 27 11.05 -1.92 -1.23
CA ALA A 27 12.33 -1.70 -1.88
C ALA A 27 12.30 -2.08 -3.37
N ALA A 28 11.64 -3.19 -3.71
CA ALA A 28 11.45 -3.60 -5.10
C ALA A 28 10.61 -2.59 -5.90
N ASP A 29 9.50 -2.11 -5.30
CA ASP A 29 8.64 -1.08 -5.88
C ASP A 29 9.40 0.24 -6.08
N GLY A 30 10.18 0.67 -5.10
CA GLY A 30 11.03 1.87 -5.20
C GLY A 30 12.13 1.72 -6.26
N ALA A 31 12.73 0.53 -6.40
CA ALA A 31 13.70 0.26 -7.45
C ALA A 31 13.08 0.30 -8.86
N ALA A 32 11.87 -0.25 -9.01
CA ALA A 32 11.09 -0.17 -10.25
C ALA A 32 10.72 1.28 -10.58
N ALA A 33 10.21 2.04 -9.61
CA ALA A 33 9.86 3.45 -9.79
C ALA A 33 11.07 4.30 -10.22
N GLY A 34 12.28 4.00 -9.71
CA GLY A 34 13.52 4.63 -10.14
C GLY A 34 13.88 4.41 -11.61
N GLN A 35 13.27 3.43 -12.27
CA GLN A 35 13.40 3.14 -13.70
C GLN A 35 12.18 3.59 -14.52
N GLY A 36 11.24 4.31 -13.90
CA GLY A 36 9.96 4.66 -14.53
C GLY A 36 9.02 3.47 -14.71
N LEU A 37 9.20 2.42 -13.90
CA LEU A 37 8.34 1.23 -13.88
C LEU A 37 7.42 1.26 -12.65
N LEU A 38 6.21 0.73 -12.82
CA LEU A 38 5.19 0.56 -11.80
C LEU A 38 4.95 -0.93 -11.59
N LEU A 39 5.19 -1.42 -10.36
CA LEU A 39 4.92 -2.81 -9.99
C LEU A 39 3.43 -3.00 -9.70
N TYR A 40 2.75 -3.79 -10.54
CA TYR A 40 1.30 -3.93 -10.51
C TYR A 40 0.88 -5.40 -10.72
N ILE A 41 0.17 -5.95 -9.73
CA ILE A 41 -0.34 -7.34 -9.75
C ILE A 41 -1.84 -7.31 -9.43
N GLY A 42 -2.64 -6.74 -10.34
CA GLY A 42 -4.07 -6.46 -10.13
C GLY A 42 -4.34 -5.32 -9.14
N VAL A 43 -3.37 -5.01 -8.28
CA VAL A 43 -3.29 -3.84 -7.42
C VAL A 43 -1.84 -3.36 -7.40
N ARG A 44 -1.63 -2.06 -7.17
CA ARG A 44 -0.30 -1.47 -7.01
C ARG A 44 0.45 -2.08 -5.82
N ALA A 45 1.74 -2.35 -5.98
CA ALA A 45 2.56 -2.93 -4.91
C ALA A 45 2.57 -2.07 -3.64
N SER A 46 2.55 -0.75 -3.76
CA SER A 46 2.42 0.17 -2.63
C SER A 46 1.21 -0.13 -1.75
N ASN A 47 0.05 -0.46 -2.33
CA ASN A 47 -1.17 -0.74 -1.58
C ASN A 47 -1.03 -2.03 -0.77
N VAL A 48 -0.35 -3.03 -1.36
CA VAL A 48 -0.01 -4.28 -0.67
C VAL A 48 0.94 -4.01 0.50
N VAL A 49 1.97 -3.18 0.31
CA VAL A 49 2.90 -2.79 1.38
C VAL A 49 2.15 -2.15 2.54
N TYR A 50 1.24 -1.22 2.27
CA TYR A 50 0.43 -0.59 3.31
C TYR A 50 -0.50 -1.58 4.02
N GLY A 51 -1.11 -2.51 3.28
CA GLY A 51 -1.91 -3.59 3.84
C GLY A 51 -1.11 -4.50 4.78
N LEU A 52 0.10 -4.90 4.36
CA LEU A 52 1.04 -5.67 5.17
C LEU A 52 1.44 -4.90 6.44
N MET A 53 1.62 -3.59 6.35
CA MET A 53 1.94 -2.74 7.50
C MET A 53 0.80 -2.75 8.54
N ILE A 54 -0.46 -2.62 8.12
CA ILE A 54 -1.63 -2.72 9.01
C ILE A 54 -1.62 -4.06 9.73
N VAL A 55 -1.50 -5.17 8.98
CA VAL A 55 -1.52 -6.53 9.54
C VAL A 55 -0.36 -6.71 10.52
N ALA A 56 0.86 -6.31 10.15
CA ALA A 56 2.03 -6.40 11.01
C ALA A 56 1.84 -5.61 12.32
N SER A 57 1.32 -4.39 12.26
CA SER A 57 1.07 -3.57 13.44
C SER A 57 0.04 -4.20 14.39
N LEU A 58 -1.07 -4.72 13.86
CA LEU A 58 -2.10 -5.37 14.66
C LEU A 58 -1.59 -6.67 15.31
N VAL A 59 -0.88 -7.48 14.53
CA VAL A 59 -0.28 -8.74 15.02
C VAL A 59 0.79 -8.46 16.09
N ALA A 60 1.64 -7.45 15.88
CA ALA A 60 2.63 -7.04 16.86
C ALA A 60 1.98 -6.54 18.16
N ALA A 61 0.95 -5.71 18.07
CA ALA A 61 0.21 -5.22 19.23
C ALA A 61 -0.42 -6.37 20.02
N ALA A 62 -1.07 -7.33 19.34
CA ALA A 62 -1.63 -8.51 19.98
C ALA A 62 -0.55 -9.37 20.65
N GLY A 63 0.61 -9.56 20.00
CA GLY A 63 1.77 -10.26 20.57
C GLY A 63 2.28 -9.58 21.85
N LEU A 64 2.44 -8.25 21.83
CA LEU A 64 2.87 -7.48 22.99
C LEU A 64 1.89 -7.60 24.17
N ILE A 65 0.58 -7.52 23.90
CA ILE A 65 -0.46 -7.68 24.95
C ILE A 65 -0.35 -9.04 25.65
N LEU A 66 0.06 -10.10 24.96
CA LEU A 66 0.21 -11.43 25.54
C LEU A 66 1.53 -11.62 26.31
N VAL A 67 2.64 -11.04 25.83
CA VAL A 67 3.98 -11.23 26.41
C VAL A 67 4.26 -10.27 27.56
N VAL A 68 3.96 -8.98 27.37
CA VAL A 68 4.38 -7.90 28.28
C VAL A 68 3.87 -8.09 29.72
N PRO A 69 2.58 -8.37 29.98
CA PRO A 69 2.11 -8.58 31.34
C PRO A 69 2.80 -9.75 32.04
N SER A 70 3.12 -10.80 31.29
CA SER A 70 3.80 -11.97 31.84
C SER A 70 5.26 -11.66 32.21
N LEU A 71 5.97 -10.89 31.37
CA LEU A 71 7.32 -10.43 31.65
C LEU A 71 7.37 -9.51 32.87
N ILE A 72 6.44 -8.55 32.97
CA ILE A 72 6.31 -7.66 34.13
C ILE A 72 6.01 -8.47 35.39
N GLY A 73 5.15 -9.50 35.29
CA GLY A 73 4.80 -10.38 36.39
C GLY A 73 6.00 -11.15 36.98
N ARG A 74 7.04 -11.42 36.18
CA ARG A 74 8.26 -12.12 36.62
C ARG A 74 9.22 -11.25 37.44
N ILE A 75 9.02 -9.92 37.50
CA ILE A 75 9.86 -9.03 38.29
C ILE A 75 9.59 -9.26 39.79
N PRO A 76 10.58 -9.73 40.57
CA PRO A 76 10.36 -10.13 41.96
C PRO A 76 10.16 -8.92 42.88
N ARG A 77 10.82 -7.79 42.60
CA ARG A 77 10.74 -6.57 43.42
C ARG A 77 9.45 -5.80 43.13
N LYS A 78 8.57 -5.68 44.13
CA LYS A 78 7.24 -5.05 44.00
C LYS A 78 7.29 -3.61 43.48
N VAL A 79 8.22 -2.79 43.99
CA VAL A 79 8.40 -1.39 43.57
C VAL A 79 8.82 -1.35 42.10
N LEU A 80 9.86 -2.09 41.73
CA LEU A 80 10.36 -2.16 40.36
C LEU A 80 9.28 -2.64 39.38
N ARG A 81 8.52 -3.69 39.75
CA ARG A 81 7.40 -4.19 38.95
C ARG A 81 6.35 -3.11 38.70
N ARG A 82 6.02 -2.33 39.73
CA ARG A 82 5.02 -1.25 39.64
C ARG A 82 5.53 -0.12 38.74
N THR A 83 6.80 0.27 38.89
CA THR A 83 7.43 1.29 38.04
C THR A 83 7.43 0.85 36.58
N VAL A 84 7.90 -0.37 36.28
CA VAL A 84 7.91 -0.90 34.91
C VAL A 84 6.49 -1.01 34.33
N GLY A 85 5.51 -1.44 35.14
CA GLY A 85 4.11 -1.48 34.73
C GLY A 85 3.57 -0.10 34.32
N TRP A 86 3.81 0.92 35.15
CA TRP A 86 3.40 2.29 34.85
C TRP A 86 4.12 2.88 33.64
N THR A 87 5.44 2.71 33.53
CA THR A 87 6.19 3.24 32.38
C THR A 87 5.77 2.56 31.09
N THR A 88 5.51 1.25 31.11
CA THR A 88 5.01 0.53 29.93
C THR A 88 3.61 0.98 29.55
N GLY A 89 2.72 1.18 30.52
CA GLY A 89 1.37 1.72 30.28
C GLY A 89 1.40 3.14 29.72
N LEU A 90 2.26 4.01 30.26
CA LEU A 90 2.44 5.38 29.76
C LEU A 90 3.01 5.39 28.34
N ALA A 91 4.01 4.54 28.07
CA ALA A 91 4.59 4.40 26.73
C ALA A 91 3.55 3.90 25.72
N ALA A 92 2.73 2.92 26.09
CA ALA A 92 1.64 2.44 25.25
C ALA A 92 0.61 3.55 24.97
N ALA A 93 0.20 4.29 26.00
CA ALA A 93 -0.73 5.41 25.84
C ALA A 93 -0.17 6.51 24.93
N ALA A 94 1.13 6.83 25.07
CA ALA A 94 1.81 7.80 24.21
C ALA A 94 1.97 7.30 22.77
N ALA A 95 2.10 5.99 22.55
CA ALA A 95 2.25 5.39 21.23
C ALA A 95 0.93 5.28 20.45
N LEU A 96 -0.22 5.20 21.12
CA LEU A 96 -1.54 5.10 20.49
C LEU A 96 -1.82 6.18 19.43
N PRO A 97 -1.61 7.49 19.67
CA PRO A 97 -1.86 8.50 18.64
C PRO A 97 -0.96 8.33 17.42
N PHE A 98 0.33 7.99 17.61
CA PHE A 98 1.23 7.71 16.50
C PHE A 98 0.80 6.48 15.71
N LEU A 99 0.43 5.41 16.40
CA LEU A 99 -0.10 4.20 15.78
C LEU A 99 -1.39 4.51 15.00
N GLY A 100 -2.28 5.34 15.56
CA GLY A 100 -3.50 5.77 14.90
C GLY A 100 -3.22 6.54 13.60
N ILE A 101 -2.31 7.51 13.64
CA ILE A 101 -1.89 8.27 12.44
C ILE A 101 -1.30 7.33 11.39
N VAL A 102 -0.38 6.45 11.78
CA VAL A 102 0.24 5.47 10.88
C VAL A 102 -0.82 4.56 10.26
N LEU A 103 -1.77 4.06 11.06
CA LEU A 103 -2.86 3.22 10.56
C LEU A 103 -3.79 3.97 9.62
N ILE A 104 -4.08 5.25 9.86
CA ILE A 104 -4.89 6.07 8.94
C ILE A 104 -4.22 6.15 7.58
N PHE A 105 -2.94 6.53 7.53
CA PHE A 105 -2.20 6.61 6.27
C PHE A 105 -2.03 5.24 5.61
N ALA A 106 -1.84 4.18 6.40
CA ALA A 106 -1.77 2.83 5.89
C ALA A 106 -3.10 2.38 5.28
N ILE A 107 -4.24 2.65 5.93
CA ILE A 107 -5.56 2.31 5.41
C ILE A 107 -5.80 3.05 4.10
N LEU A 108 -5.52 4.35 4.09
CA LEU A 108 -5.65 5.17 2.89
C LEU A 108 -4.79 4.63 1.74
N GLY A 109 -3.53 4.30 2.00
CA GLY A 109 -2.64 3.72 1.01
C GLY A 109 -3.06 2.30 0.57
N ALA A 110 -3.58 1.48 1.49
CA ALA A 110 -4.02 0.11 1.19
C ALA A 110 -5.30 0.06 0.35
N VAL A 111 -6.23 0.98 0.61
CA VAL A 111 -7.45 1.15 -0.20
C VAL A 111 -7.15 1.85 -1.53
N GLY A 112 -6.02 2.57 -1.61
CA GLY A 112 -5.61 3.36 -2.76
C GLY A 112 -6.26 4.74 -2.72
N ILE A 113 -5.50 5.78 -2.36
CA ILE A 113 -5.89 7.16 -2.65
C ILE A 113 -5.57 7.39 -4.13
N GLY A 114 -6.56 7.21 -4.99
CA GLY A 114 -6.43 7.33 -6.44
C GLY A 114 -7.24 6.28 -7.17
N ASP A 115 -7.26 6.37 -8.49
CA ASP A 115 -7.90 5.37 -9.33
C ASP A 115 -6.88 4.70 -10.23
N ASP A 116 -6.83 3.37 -10.14
CA ASP A 116 -6.04 2.52 -11.01
C ASP A 116 -7.00 1.80 -11.95
N VAL A 117 -7.05 2.22 -13.22
CA VAL A 117 -7.97 1.67 -14.21
C VAL A 117 -7.19 1.06 -15.35
N LYS A 118 -7.34 -0.25 -15.53
CA LYS A 118 -6.79 -0.94 -16.70
C LYS A 118 -7.81 -0.90 -17.83
N VAL A 119 -7.43 -0.29 -18.95
CA VAL A 119 -8.23 -0.26 -20.18
C VAL A 119 -7.56 -1.14 -21.22
N ALA A 120 -8.33 -2.02 -21.85
CA ALA A 120 -7.82 -2.95 -22.87
C ALA A 120 -8.49 -2.68 -24.22
N ALA A 121 -7.70 -2.81 -25.29
CA ALA A 121 -8.16 -2.79 -26.66
C ALA A 121 -8.57 -4.20 -27.11
N ALA A 122 -9.34 -4.29 -28.19
CA ALA A 122 -9.85 -5.55 -28.72
C ALA A 122 -8.74 -6.51 -29.22
N ASP A 123 -7.58 -5.97 -29.55
CA ASP A 123 -6.39 -6.71 -29.98
C ASP A 123 -5.55 -7.27 -28.82
N GLY A 124 -5.98 -7.03 -27.57
CA GLY A 124 -5.29 -7.48 -26.36
C GLY A 124 -4.22 -6.52 -25.83
N GLN A 125 -3.94 -5.40 -26.51
CA GLN A 125 -3.16 -4.31 -25.94
C GLN A 125 -3.90 -3.70 -24.75
N SER A 126 -3.17 -3.16 -23.79
CA SER A 126 -3.80 -2.52 -22.63
C SER A 126 -2.94 -1.39 -22.10
N VAL A 127 -3.55 -0.48 -21.35
CA VAL A 127 -2.88 0.60 -20.66
C VAL A 127 -3.43 0.68 -19.23
N LEU A 128 -2.60 1.13 -18.31
CA LEU A 128 -2.99 1.38 -16.93
C LEU A 128 -3.01 2.89 -16.70
N LEU A 129 -4.17 3.39 -16.32
CA LEU A 129 -4.40 4.77 -15.94
C LEU A 129 -4.28 4.89 -14.44
N VAL A 130 -3.47 5.84 -13.98
CA VAL A 130 -3.30 6.17 -12.58
C VAL A 130 -3.70 7.62 -12.39
N GLN A 131 -4.89 7.84 -11.84
CA GLN A 131 -5.33 9.18 -11.43
C GLN A 131 -4.99 9.40 -9.96
N ASP A 132 -4.40 10.54 -9.62
CA ASP A 132 -4.15 10.88 -8.21
C ASP A 132 -5.46 10.91 -7.42
N GLY A 133 -5.40 10.64 -6.12
CA GLY A 133 -6.62 10.61 -5.30
C GLY A 133 -6.94 11.88 -4.53
N PHE A 134 -6.11 12.92 -4.57
CA PHE A 134 -6.27 14.08 -3.70
C PHE A 134 -7.25 15.10 -4.29
N ASP A 135 -6.94 15.61 -5.47
CA ASP A 135 -7.77 16.49 -6.30
C ASP A 135 -8.12 15.83 -7.65
N GLY A 136 -7.37 14.80 -8.03
CA GLY A 136 -7.57 14.03 -9.26
C GLY A 136 -7.20 14.81 -10.50
N ASP A 137 -6.39 15.86 -10.40
CA ASP A 137 -6.05 16.72 -11.52
C ASP A 137 -4.96 16.12 -12.44
N ALA A 138 -4.25 15.09 -11.96
CA ALA A 138 -3.22 14.41 -12.73
C ALA A 138 -3.60 12.96 -13.05
N VAL A 139 -3.43 12.57 -14.31
CA VAL A 139 -3.53 11.19 -14.78
C VAL A 139 -2.22 10.78 -15.44
N ASP A 140 -1.59 9.74 -14.90
CA ASP A 140 -0.41 9.12 -15.50
C ASP A 140 -0.82 7.85 -16.26
N ILE A 141 -0.30 7.69 -17.47
CA ILE A 141 -0.58 6.56 -18.36
C ILE A 141 0.65 5.66 -18.40
N TYR A 142 0.43 4.37 -18.14
CA TYR A 142 1.46 3.35 -18.20
C TYR A 142 1.13 2.27 -19.23
N THR A 143 2.13 1.80 -19.96
CA THR A 143 2.03 0.71 -20.93
C THR A 143 2.64 -0.58 -20.36
N PRO A 144 2.16 -1.77 -20.73
CA PRO A 144 2.72 -3.04 -20.29
C PRO A 144 4.20 -3.14 -20.65
N HIS A 145 5.05 -3.49 -19.67
CA HIS A 145 6.48 -3.73 -19.89
C HIS A 145 6.79 -5.23 -19.83
N ASP A 146 6.34 -5.89 -18.77
CA ASP A 146 6.42 -7.33 -18.60
C ASP A 146 5.19 -7.83 -17.82
N SER A 147 5.22 -9.08 -17.33
CA SER A 147 4.09 -9.68 -16.61
C SER A 147 3.69 -8.97 -15.30
N LEU A 148 4.59 -8.20 -14.69
CA LEU A 148 4.41 -7.57 -13.38
C LEU A 148 4.62 -6.04 -13.41
N HIS A 149 5.28 -5.52 -14.45
CA HIS A 149 5.61 -4.10 -14.54
C HIS A 149 4.87 -3.41 -15.68
N TYR A 150 4.46 -2.17 -15.40
CA TYR A 150 4.03 -1.22 -16.41
C TYR A 150 5.06 -0.10 -16.49
N LYS A 151 5.40 0.35 -17.69
CA LYS A 151 6.33 1.44 -17.92
C LYS A 151 5.55 2.75 -18.08
N TRP A 152 6.03 3.80 -17.43
CA TRP A 152 5.47 5.13 -17.62
C TRP A 152 5.61 5.56 -19.08
N SER A 153 4.49 5.92 -19.71
CA SER A 153 4.47 6.43 -21.08
C SER A 153 4.40 7.96 -21.07
N ARG A 154 3.36 8.52 -20.44
CA ARG A 154 3.17 9.97 -20.35
C ARG A 154 2.22 10.37 -19.24
N ARG A 155 2.24 11.67 -18.93
CA ARG A 155 1.19 12.36 -18.19
C ARG A 155 0.11 12.88 -19.13
N ALA A 156 -1.14 12.82 -18.70
CA ALA A 156 -2.33 13.23 -19.43
C ALA A 156 -3.27 14.03 -18.52
N ASP A 157 -2.84 15.22 -18.09
CA ASP A 157 -3.62 16.12 -17.24
C ASP A 157 -4.96 16.52 -17.89
N GLU A 158 -5.05 16.43 -19.22
CA GLU A 158 -6.31 16.60 -19.96
C GLU A 158 -7.40 15.57 -19.61
N LEU A 159 -7.03 14.42 -19.03
CA LEU A 159 -7.95 13.41 -18.50
C LEU A 159 -8.28 13.63 -17.01
N GLY A 160 -7.62 14.59 -16.37
CA GLY A 160 -7.80 14.92 -14.96
C GLY A 160 -9.12 15.60 -14.65
N GLY A 161 -9.41 15.72 -13.36
CA GLY A 161 -10.62 16.32 -12.80
C GLY A 161 -11.78 15.34 -12.66
N TRP A 162 -12.99 15.91 -12.65
CA TRP A 162 -14.26 15.20 -12.49
C TRP A 162 -15.05 15.18 -13.81
N PRO A 163 -15.71 14.06 -14.16
CA PRO A 163 -15.73 12.78 -13.45
C PRO A 163 -14.37 12.06 -13.47
N ARG A 164 -14.09 11.22 -12.47
CA ARG A 164 -12.82 10.48 -12.39
C ARG A 164 -12.72 9.44 -13.49
N VAL A 165 -11.51 9.06 -13.90
CA VAL A 165 -11.28 8.15 -15.03
C VAL A 165 -11.96 6.79 -14.86
N LYS A 166 -12.11 6.29 -13.62
CA LYS A 166 -12.86 5.05 -13.34
C LYS A 166 -14.36 5.15 -13.59
N ASP A 167 -14.90 6.35 -13.50
CA ASP A 167 -16.33 6.65 -13.63
C ASP A 167 -16.66 7.09 -15.07
N GLN A 168 -15.64 7.22 -15.92
CA GLN A 168 -15.76 7.51 -17.35
C GLN A 168 -15.81 6.22 -18.17
N ASP A 169 -16.53 6.26 -19.29
CA ASP A 169 -16.43 5.22 -20.32
C ASP A 169 -15.12 5.42 -21.09
N CYS A 170 -14.06 4.76 -20.62
CA CYS A 170 -12.75 4.78 -21.24
C CYS A 170 -12.58 3.59 -22.19
N GLN A 171 -12.21 3.88 -23.43
CA GLN A 171 -11.97 2.89 -24.48
C GLN A 171 -10.57 3.06 -25.05
N LEU A 172 -9.90 1.93 -25.30
CA LEU A 172 -8.59 1.90 -25.95
C LEU A 172 -8.76 1.32 -27.35
N HIS A 173 -8.30 2.05 -28.36
CA HIS A 173 -8.28 1.64 -29.75
C HIS A 173 -6.84 1.58 -30.24
N SER A 174 -6.49 0.54 -30.99
CA SER A 174 -5.20 0.45 -31.67
C SER A 174 -5.42 0.63 -33.17
N ASP A 175 -4.61 1.50 -33.78
CA ASP A 175 -4.56 1.67 -35.23
C ASP A 175 -3.12 1.78 -35.75
N ALA A 176 -2.96 2.03 -37.05
CA ALA A 176 -1.66 2.13 -37.70
C ALA A 176 -0.78 3.29 -37.19
N THR A 177 -1.36 4.24 -36.45
CA THR A 177 -0.67 5.41 -35.90
C THR A 177 -0.33 5.27 -34.42
N GLY A 178 -0.88 4.27 -33.73
CA GLY A 178 -0.54 3.95 -32.34
C GLY A 178 -1.74 3.51 -31.51
N LEU A 179 -1.62 3.68 -30.19
CA LEU A 179 -2.70 3.47 -29.23
C LEU A 179 -3.41 4.80 -28.96
N HIS A 180 -4.73 4.79 -29.08
CA HIS A 180 -5.60 5.94 -28.78
C HIS A 180 -6.53 5.59 -27.64
N LEU A 181 -6.39 6.32 -26.54
CA LEU A 181 -7.27 6.22 -25.39
C LEU A 181 -8.29 7.33 -25.45
N THR A 182 -9.57 6.97 -25.47
CA THR A 182 -10.68 7.92 -25.39
C THR A 182 -11.39 7.74 -24.06
N CYS A 183 -11.49 8.80 -23.27
CA CYS A 183 -12.26 8.84 -22.03
C CYS A 183 -13.22 10.02 -22.11
N GLY A 184 -14.52 9.73 -22.14
CA GLY A 184 -15.55 10.76 -22.34
C GLY A 184 -15.34 11.52 -23.65
N ALA A 185 -15.09 12.83 -23.56
CA ALA A 185 -14.87 13.70 -24.73
C ALA A 185 -13.38 13.85 -25.12
N GLN A 186 -12.47 13.35 -24.29
CA GLN A 186 -11.02 13.53 -24.49
C GLN A 186 -10.44 12.31 -25.18
N THR A 187 -9.50 12.53 -26.10
CA THR A 187 -8.75 11.46 -26.77
C THR A 187 -7.27 11.77 -26.69
N VAL A 188 -6.50 10.75 -26.29
CA VAL A 188 -5.08 10.84 -25.98
C VAL A 188 -4.36 9.76 -26.77
N THR A 189 -3.39 10.18 -27.58
CA THR A 189 -2.48 9.26 -28.26
C THR A 189 -1.33 8.90 -27.33
N ILE A 190 -0.99 7.61 -27.32
CA ILE A 190 0.01 7.01 -26.45
C ILE A 190 1.14 6.51 -27.35
N ASP A 191 2.28 7.19 -27.24
CA ASP A 191 3.51 6.78 -27.92
C ASP A 191 4.01 5.46 -27.29
N GLN A 192 4.24 4.46 -28.14
CA GLN A 192 4.77 3.14 -27.75
C GLN A 192 6.31 3.13 -27.72
#